data_AF-A0A946MSM6-F1
#
_entry.id   AF-A0A946MSM6-F1
#
_cell.length_a   1.000
_cell.length_b   1.000
_cell.length_c   1.000
_cell.angle_alpha   90.00
_cell.angle_beta   90.00
_cell.angle_gamma   90.00
#
_symmetry.space_group_name_H-M   'P 1'
#
loop_
_entity.id
_entity.type
_entity.pdbx_description
1 polymer ?
#
loop_
_entity_poly.entity_id
_entity_poly.type
_entity_poly.pdbx_seq_one_letter_code
_entity_poly.pdbx_strand_id
1 'polypeptide(L)'
;PKLRGALWWRVSLPLMVPAIAMIALALSRTDARRGRYAKIGPAMVVLLLYFLGLTQGRGLIESGQGPEVMLAVHVVFAVLSLVLLHWERISKRWSIVNV
;
A
#
# COMPACT_ATOMS: atom_id res chain seq x y z
N PRO A 1 -17.32 -16.56 13.77
CA PRO A 1 -17.12 -15.53 12.71
C PRO A 1 -16.54 -14.20 13.24
N LYS A 2 -17.25 -13.47 14.12
CA LYS A 2 -16.80 -12.15 14.64
C LYS A 2 -15.43 -12.15 15.32
N LEU A 3 -15.14 -13.15 16.15
CA LEU A 3 -13.82 -13.31 16.80
C LEU A 3 -12.69 -13.57 15.78
N ARG A 4 -12.97 -14.31 14.70
CA ARG A 4 -12.01 -14.52 13.60
C ARG A 4 -11.74 -13.21 12.86
N GLY A 5 -12.79 -12.44 12.55
CA GLY A 5 -12.66 -11.11 11.95
C GLY A 5 -11.81 -10.16 12.79
N ALA A 6 -12.02 -10.13 14.11
CA ALA A 6 -11.24 -9.32 15.03
C ALA A 6 -9.75 -9.73 15.10
N LEU A 7 -9.46 -11.03 15.09
CA LEU A 7 -8.07 -11.53 15.07
C LEU A 7 -7.37 -11.09 13.79
N TRP A 8 -7.98 -11.38 12.65
CA TRP A 8 -7.43 -11.04 11.34
C TRP A 8 -7.26 -9.53 11.15
N TRP A 9 -8.17 -8.73 11.71
CA TRP A 9 -8.05 -7.28 11.76
C TRP A 9 -6.82 -6.82 12.55
N ARG A 10 -6.62 -7.37 13.76
CA ARG A 10 -5.46 -7.04 14.61
C ARG A 10 -4.14 -7.43 13.97
N VAL A 11 -4.08 -8.52 13.22
CA VAL A 11 -2.87 -8.94 12.49
C VAL A 11 -2.62 -8.06 11.26
N SER A 12 -3.69 -7.62 10.59
CA SER A 12 -3.57 -6.81 9.37
C SER A 12 -3.05 -5.40 9.65
N LEU A 13 -3.37 -4.82 10.81
CA LEU A 13 -2.93 -3.47 11.17
C LEU A 13 -1.39 -3.33 11.25
N PRO A 14 -0.64 -4.16 12.00
CA PRO A 14 0.82 -4.16 11.95
C PRO A 14 1.39 -4.51 10.58
N LEU A 15 0.73 -5.41 9.84
CA LEU A 15 1.20 -5.85 8.53
C LEU A 15 1.13 -4.74 7.47
N MET A 16 0.17 -3.81 7.59
CA MET A 16 0.07 -2.69 6.66
C MET A 16 1.20 -1.67 6.83
N VAL A 17 1.74 -1.52 8.05
CA VAL A 17 2.76 -0.53 8.41
C VAL A 17 3.99 -0.57 7.48
N PRO A 18 4.68 -1.70 7.29
CA PRO A 18 5.87 -1.74 6.42
C PRO A 18 5.54 -1.40 4.96
N ALA A 19 4.39 -1.85 4.43
CA ALA A 19 3.99 -1.54 3.07
C ALA A 19 3.78 -0.02 2.88
N ILE A 20 3.09 0.63 3.82
CA ILE A 20 2.85 2.08 3.78
C ILE A 20 4.15 2.86 3.99
N ALA A 21 5.03 2.39 4.88
CA ALA A 21 6.34 3.01 5.10
C ALA A 21 7.19 2.97 3.81
N MET A 22 7.21 1.85 3.08
CA MET A 22 7.92 1.75 1.80
C MET A 22 7.31 2.67 0.73
N ILE A 23 5.99 2.75 0.64
CA ILE A 23 5.31 3.66 -0.31
C ILE A 23 5.63 5.12 0.04
N ALA A 24 5.54 5.48 1.32
CA ALA A 24 5.88 6.82 1.78
C ALA A 24 7.35 7.16 1.49
N LEU A 25 8.28 6.21 1.69
CA LEU A 25 9.69 6.39 1.34
C LEU A 25 9.91 6.57 -0.16
N ALA A 26 9.18 5.83 -1.01
CA ALA A 26 9.25 6.03 -2.45
C ALA A 26 8.73 7.42 -2.87
N LEU A 27 7.63 7.86 -2.25
CA LEU A 27 6.97 9.14 -2.56
C LEU A 27 7.64 10.37 -1.90
N SER A 28 8.44 10.21 -0.84
CA SER A 28 9.06 11.32 -0.11
C SER A 28 10.12 12.09 -0.90
N ARG A 29 10.67 11.48 -1.95
CA ARG A 29 11.68 12.10 -2.82
C ARG A 29 11.07 13.24 -3.63
N THR A 30 11.04 14.45 -3.09
CA THR A 30 10.53 15.65 -3.78
C THR A 30 11.64 16.37 -4.53
N ASP A 31 11.40 16.71 -5.79
CA ASP A 31 12.22 17.71 -6.50
C ASP A 31 12.04 19.06 -5.81
N ALA A 32 13.14 19.74 -5.48
CA ALA A 32 13.14 21.01 -4.74
C ALA A 32 12.31 22.14 -5.40
N ARG A 33 11.87 21.94 -6.65
CA ARG A 33 11.11 22.88 -7.48
C ARG A 33 9.60 22.61 -7.53
N ARG A 34 9.14 21.39 -7.16
CA ARG A 34 7.72 21.03 -7.06
C ARG A 34 7.38 20.84 -5.59
N GLY A 35 6.59 21.76 -5.03
CA GLY A 35 6.40 21.93 -3.58
C GLY A 35 6.18 20.65 -2.77
N ARG A 36 6.71 20.68 -1.54
CA ARG A 36 6.73 19.60 -0.52
C ARG A 36 5.38 18.88 -0.30
N TYR A 37 4.27 19.57 -0.55
CA TYR A 37 2.91 19.06 -0.32
C TYR A 37 2.31 18.28 -1.50
N ALA A 38 2.83 18.45 -2.72
CA ALA A 38 2.27 17.82 -3.92
C ALA A 38 2.30 16.28 -3.84
N LYS A 39 3.21 15.70 -3.05
CA LYS A 39 3.36 14.25 -2.88
C LYS A 39 2.65 13.69 -1.64
N ILE A 40 2.14 14.55 -0.75
CA ILE A 40 1.37 14.11 0.42
C ILE A 40 -0.02 13.59 -0.01
N GLY A 41 -0.65 14.25 -0.99
CA GLY A 41 -1.94 13.83 -1.52
C GLY A 41 -1.96 12.38 -2.00
N PRO A 42 -1.07 11.96 -2.93
CA PRO A 42 -0.98 10.58 -3.39
C PRO A 42 -0.74 9.58 -2.27
N ALA A 43 0.16 9.87 -1.32
CA ALA A 43 0.44 8.98 -0.20
C ALA A 43 -0.79 8.79 0.71
N MET A 44 -1.54 9.85 0.94
CA MET A 44 -2.78 9.80 1.72
C MET A 44 -3.84 8.94 1.03
N VAL A 45 -4.02 9.09 -0.28
CA VAL A 45 -4.98 8.30 -1.05
C VAL A 45 -4.66 6.81 -0.96
N VAL A 46 -3.39 6.43 -1.09
CA VAL A 46 -2.95 5.03 -0.93
C VAL A 46 -3.31 4.49 0.45
N LEU A 47 -3.01 5.25 1.52
CA LEU A 47 -3.36 4.86 2.89
C LEU A 47 -4.87 4.63 3.04
N LEU A 48 -5.69 5.54 2.54
CA LEU A 48 -7.15 5.44 2.62
C LEU A 48 -7.69 4.24 1.85
N LEU A 49 -7.19 3.99 0.63
CA LEU A 49 -7.57 2.83 -0.18
C LEU A 49 -7.21 1.52 0.51
N TYR A 50 -6.02 1.45 1.12
CA TYR A 50 -5.59 0.26 1.86
C TYR A 50 -6.51 0.02 3.07
N PHE A 51 -6.71 1.05 3.89
CA PHE A 51 -7.54 0.95 5.08
C PHE A 51 -8.99 0.56 4.76
N LEU A 52 -9.57 1.15 3.70
CA LEU A 52 -10.91 0.81 3.22
C LEU A 52 -10.98 -0.66 2.75
N GLY A 53 -9.99 -1.12 1.98
CA GLY A 53 -9.91 -2.52 1.53
C GLY A 53 -9.86 -3.52 2.68
N LEU A 54 -9.05 -3.25 3.72
CA LEU A 54 -9.02 -4.07 4.93
C LEU A 54 -10.37 -4.07 5.66
N THR A 55 -11.04 -2.92 5.71
CA THR A 55 -12.36 -2.78 6.37
C THR A 55 -13.42 -3.63 5.65
N GLN A 56 -13.42 -3.61 4.31
CA GLN A 56 -14.29 -4.48 3.51
C GLN A 56 -13.96 -5.96 3.72
N GLY A 57 -12.67 -6.34 3.70
CA GLY A 57 -12.24 -7.72 3.96
C GLY A 57 -12.68 -8.22 5.34
N ARG A 58 -12.60 -7.36 6.37
CA ARG A 58 -13.12 -7.65 7.70
C ARG A 58 -14.63 -7.92 7.68
N GLY A 59 -15.41 -7.09 6.99
CA GLY A 59 -16.86 -7.27 6.87
C GLY A 59 -17.22 -8.62 6.25
N LEU A 60 -16.46 -9.06 5.23
CA LEU A 60 -16.66 -10.37 4.59
C LEU A 60 -16.35 -11.53 5.54
N ILE A 61 -15.26 -11.45 6.32
CA ILE A 61 -14.93 -12.48 7.32
C ILE A 61 -15.99 -12.53 8.43
N GLU A 62 -16.50 -11.38 8.85
CA GLU A 62 -17.57 -11.30 9.85
C GLU A 62 -18.90 -11.87 9.32
N SER A 63 -19.16 -11.74 8.00
CA SER A 63 -20.31 -12.35 7.31
C SER A 63 -20.19 -13.86 7.09
N GLY A 64 -19.06 -14.47 7.45
CA GLY A 64 -18.82 -15.92 7.36
C GLY A 64 -17.96 -16.37 6.19
N GLN A 65 -17.47 -15.44 5.35
CA GLN A 65 -16.53 -15.74 4.27
C GLN A 65 -15.09 -15.92 4.81
N GLY A 66 -14.18 -16.35 3.93
CA GLY A 66 -12.75 -16.50 4.23
C GLY A 66 -11.97 -15.17 4.25
N PRO A 67 -10.69 -15.21 4.64
CA PRO A 67 -9.81 -14.03 4.69
C PRO A 67 -9.21 -13.64 3.34
N GLU A 68 -9.65 -14.26 2.24
CA GLU A 68 -9.05 -14.15 0.90
C GLU A 68 -8.96 -12.70 0.42
N VAL A 69 -10.02 -11.91 0.58
CA VAL A 69 -10.03 -10.49 0.19
C VAL A 69 -9.00 -9.70 0.99
N MET A 70 -8.88 -9.97 2.30
CA MET A 70 -7.91 -9.26 3.12
C MET A 70 -6.46 -9.59 2.71
N LEU A 71 -6.18 -10.86 2.42
CA LEU A 71 -4.89 -11.29 1.90
C LEU A 71 -4.59 -10.67 0.52
N ALA A 72 -5.57 -10.64 -0.38
CA ALA A 72 -5.43 -10.02 -1.68
C ALA A 72 -5.08 -8.53 -1.58
N VAL A 73 -5.72 -7.80 -0.67
CA VAL A 73 -5.38 -6.39 -0.37
C VAL A 73 -3.91 -6.28 0.06
N HIS A 74 -3.45 -7.09 1.02
CA HIS A 74 -2.04 -7.07 1.45
C HIS A 74 -1.07 -7.34 0.29
N VAL A 75 -1.36 -8.34 -0.54
CA VAL A 75 -0.52 -8.69 -1.70
C VAL A 75 -0.48 -7.55 -2.72
N VAL A 76 -1.62 -6.94 -3.04
CA VAL A 76 -1.70 -5.82 -3.99
C VAL A 76 -0.87 -4.63 -3.51
N PHE A 77 -1.00 -4.24 -2.24
CA PHE A 77 -0.23 -3.11 -1.70
C PHE A 77 1.25 -3.43 -1.50
N ALA A 78 1.60 -4.69 -1.19
CA ALA A 78 2.99 -5.13 -1.16
C ALA A 78 3.64 -5.03 -2.54
N VAL A 79 2.99 -5.54 -3.59
CA VAL A 79 3.46 -5.41 -4.98
C VAL A 79 3.56 -3.95 -5.38
N LEU A 80 2.54 -3.13 -5.09
CA LEU A 80 2.57 -1.69 -5.37
C LEU A 80 3.77 -1.01 -4.69
N SER A 81 4.04 -1.34 -3.42
CA SER A 81 5.16 -0.77 -2.68
C SER A 81 6.51 -1.12 -3.31
N LEU A 82 6.71 -2.37 -3.74
CA LEU A 82 7.93 -2.83 -4.41
C LEU A 82 8.09 -2.16 -5.77
N VAL A 83 7.01 -2.09 -6.56
CA VAL A 83 7.01 -1.41 -7.87
C VAL A 83 7.39 0.06 -7.71
N LEU A 84 6.76 0.78 -6.78
CA LEU A 84 7.09 2.19 -6.51
C LEU A 84 8.53 2.38 -6.03
N LEU A 85 9.03 1.47 -5.19
CA LEU A 85 10.40 1.52 -4.68
C LEU A 85 11.44 1.30 -5.80
N HIS A 86 11.15 0.43 -6.76
CA HIS A 86 12.04 0.13 -7.89
C HIS A 86 11.81 1.00 -9.14
N TRP A 87 10.73 1.77 -9.19
CA TRP A 87 10.35 2.59 -10.34
C TRP A 87 11.47 3.52 -10.82
N GLU A 88 12.20 4.16 -9.91
CA GLU A 88 13.28 5.09 -10.28
C GLU A 88 14.49 4.36 -10.90
N ARG A 89 14.81 3.15 -10.42
CA ARG A 89 15.88 2.32 -10.99
C ARG A 89 15.52 1.88 -12.42
N ILE A 90 14.26 1.52 -12.64
CA ILE A 90 13.75 1.14 -13.96
C ILE A 90 13.78 2.36 -14.90
N SER A 91 13.24 3.49 -14.46
CA SER A 91 13.18 4.73 -15.25
C SER A 91 14.56 5.24 -15.66
N LYS A 92 15.55 5.24 -14.76
CA LYS A 92 16.92 5.65 -15.10
C LYS A 92 17.61 4.67 -16.06
N ARG A 93 17.39 3.35 -15.92
CA ARG A 93 17.95 2.35 -16.85
C ARG A 93 17.44 2.54 -18.28
N TRP A 94 16.17 2.91 -18.44
CA TRP A 94 15.58 3.20 -19.75
C TRP A 94 16.14 4.46 -20.41
N SER A 95 16.52 5.47 -19.64
CA SER A 95 17.12 6.70 -20.19
C SER A 95 18.55 6.50 -20.70
N ILE A 96 19.27 5.49 -20.22
CA ILE A 96 20.67 5.22 -20.63
C ILE A 96 20.73 4.32 -21.87
N VAL A 97 19.70 3.49 -22.11
CA VAL A 97 19.63 2.60 -23.28
C VAL A 97 19.17 3.33 -24.56
N ASN A 98 18.55 4.50 -24.40
CA ASN A 98 18.05 5.33 -25.51
C ASN A 98 18.96 6.54 -25.83
N VAL A 99 20.23 6.52 -25.42
CA VAL A 99 21.29 7.47 -25.82
C VAL A 99 22.40 6.67 -26.50
#